data_AF-A0A6V8Q8L5-F1
#
_entry.id   AF-A0A6V8Q8L5-F1
#
_cell.length_a   1.000
_cell.length_b   1.000
_cell.length_c   1.000
_cell.angle_alpha   90.00
_cell.angle_beta   90.00
_cell.angle_gamma   90.00
#
_symmetry.space_group_name_H-M   'P 1'
#
loop_
_entity.id
_entity.type
_entity.pdbx_description
1 polymer ?
#
loop_
_entity_poly.entity_id
_entity_poly.type
_entity_poly.pdbx_seq_one_letter_code
_entity_poly.pdbx_strand_id
1 'polypeptide(L)'
;KEGTLLYTIAPAGISGKAEKRAKEIVSELAHALGLVGLLVVEMFLLENDEALINEFAPRPHNSGHYTMDACDISQFEMLLRAICGLPLTAPELLCPVAMLNILGKGVRDLNFESLLSIPGVKLHLYGKRDVRERRKMGHINILGKTEDYVKEKLKDIAKLI
;
A
#
# COMPACT_ATOMS: atom_id res chain seq x y z
N LYS A 1 9.08 -17.02 -2.12
CA LYS A 1 10.45 -17.16 -1.56
C LYS A 1 11.23 -15.90 -1.93
N GLU A 2 11.56 -15.04 -0.95
CA GLU A 2 12.39 -13.79 -1.04
C GLU A 2 11.66 -12.44 -0.84
N GLY A 3 10.62 -12.41 0.01
CA GLY A 3 10.34 -11.28 0.93
C GLY A 3 10.00 -9.90 0.37
N THR A 4 9.77 -9.74 -0.94
CA THR A 4 9.40 -8.44 -1.51
C THR A 4 7.89 -8.38 -1.73
N LEU A 5 7.22 -7.44 -1.07
CA LEU A 5 5.81 -7.13 -1.32
C LEU A 5 5.60 -6.78 -2.80
N LEU A 6 4.82 -7.60 -3.51
CA LEU A 6 4.49 -7.39 -4.91
C LEU A 6 3.32 -6.43 -5.05
N TYR A 7 2.21 -6.69 -4.35
CA TYR A 7 1.01 -5.88 -4.43
C TYR A 7 0.35 -5.68 -3.06
N THR A 8 -0.53 -4.68 -2.98
CA THR A 8 -1.43 -4.41 -1.85
C THR A 8 -2.85 -4.28 -2.39
N ILE A 9 -3.85 -4.72 -1.61
CA ILE A 9 -5.27 -4.51 -1.89
C ILE A 9 -5.86 -3.79 -0.68
N ALA A 10 -6.64 -2.74 -0.94
CA ALA A 10 -7.42 -2.03 0.07
C ALA A 10 -8.87 -1.86 -0.43
N PRO A 11 -9.90 -2.25 0.36
CA PRO A 11 -9.79 -2.84 1.69
C PRO A 11 -9.21 -4.27 1.68
N ALA A 12 -8.62 -4.69 2.80
CA ALA A 12 -8.19 -6.06 3.00
C ALA A 12 -9.44 -6.92 3.24
N GLY A 13 -9.69 -7.94 2.41
CA GLY A 13 -10.85 -8.82 2.53
C GLY A 13 -10.77 -9.74 3.75
N ILE A 14 -10.84 -9.18 4.95
CA ILE A 14 -10.72 -9.84 6.25
C ILE A 14 -12.01 -9.68 7.07
N SER A 15 -12.18 -10.50 8.10
CA SER A 15 -13.31 -10.36 9.01
C SER A 15 -13.23 -9.07 9.83
N GLY A 16 -14.37 -8.53 10.24
CA GLY A 16 -14.38 -7.38 11.16
C GLY A 16 -13.74 -7.68 12.52
N LYS A 17 -13.71 -8.95 12.93
CA LYS A 17 -13.00 -9.40 14.14
C LYS A 17 -11.48 -9.28 13.95
N ALA A 18 -10.95 -9.77 12.84
CA ALA A 18 -9.54 -9.65 12.49
C ALA A 18 -9.11 -8.18 12.37
N GLU A 19 -9.92 -7.35 11.72
CA GLU A 19 -9.65 -5.91 11.58
C GLU A 19 -9.57 -5.22 12.95
N LYS A 20 -10.54 -5.49 13.83
CA LYS A 20 -10.54 -4.95 15.20
C LYS A 20 -9.29 -5.39 15.97
N ARG A 21 -8.95 -6.69 15.91
CA ARG A 21 -7.77 -7.23 16.59
C ARG A 21 -6.47 -6.60 16.10
N ALA A 22 -6.33 -6.42 14.79
CA ALA A 22 -5.17 -5.75 14.21
C ALA A 22 -5.04 -4.30 14.71
N LYS A 23 -6.14 -3.54 14.74
CA LYS A 23 -6.15 -2.15 15.27
C LYS A 23 -5.76 -2.07 16.74
N GLU A 24 -6.23 -3.00 17.57
CA GLU A 24 -5.86 -3.10 18.99
C GLU A 24 -4.35 -3.30 19.16
N ILE A 25 -3.78 -4.28 18.45
CA ILE A 25 -2.34 -4.58 18.48
C ILE A 25 -1.50 -3.37 18.05
N VAL A 26 -1.88 -2.70 16.95
CA VAL A 26 -1.15 -1.50 16.48
C VAL A 26 -1.25 -0.36 17.50
N SER A 27 -2.42 -0.17 18.12
CA SER A 27 -2.62 0.86 19.14
C SER A 27 -1.76 0.61 20.37
N GLU A 28 -1.73 -0.62 20.89
CA GLU A 28 -0.89 -0.99 22.03
C GLU A 28 0.60 -0.77 21.72
N LEU A 29 1.07 -1.18 20.54
CA LEU A 29 2.45 -0.98 20.11
C LEU A 29 2.80 0.50 19.97
N ALA A 30 1.93 1.30 19.34
CA ALA A 30 2.17 2.73 19.15
C ALA A 30 2.26 3.48 20.49
N HIS A 31 1.41 3.14 21.46
CA HIS A 31 1.49 3.69 22.81
C HIS A 31 2.77 3.27 23.53
N ALA A 32 3.13 1.98 23.49
CA ALA A 32 4.34 1.47 24.14
C ALA A 32 5.63 2.11 23.59
N LEU A 33 5.63 2.47 22.31
CA LEU A 33 6.75 3.15 21.66
C LEU A 33 6.77 4.68 21.87
N GLY A 34 5.72 5.27 22.44
CA GLY A 34 5.57 6.72 22.51
C GLY A 34 5.58 7.37 21.13
N LEU A 35 4.90 6.75 20.15
CA LEU A 35 5.00 7.12 18.73
C LEU A 35 4.64 8.59 18.49
N VAL A 36 5.53 9.29 17.80
CA VAL A 36 5.25 10.55 17.10
C VAL A 36 5.58 10.34 15.63
N GLY A 37 4.60 10.54 14.75
CA GLY A 37 4.76 10.32 13.32
C GLY A 37 3.91 9.17 12.80
N LEU A 38 4.52 8.28 11.99
CA LEU A 38 3.84 7.19 11.31
C LEU A 38 4.46 5.84 11.67
N LEU A 39 3.62 4.86 11.97
CA LEU A 39 4.02 3.47 12.20
C LEU A 39 3.25 2.56 11.25
N VAL A 40 3.96 1.68 10.56
CA VAL A 40 3.38 0.59 9.78
C VAL A 40 3.74 -0.73 10.43
N VAL A 41 2.75 -1.59 10.61
CA VAL A 41 2.93 -2.91 11.23
C VAL A 41 2.51 -3.96 10.22
N GLU A 42 3.43 -4.84 9.86
CA GLU A 42 3.14 -6.01 9.05
C GLU A 42 2.70 -7.15 9.95
N MET A 43 1.62 -7.83 9.56
CA MET A 43 1.02 -8.89 10.36
C MET A 43 0.78 -10.14 9.53
N PHE A 44 0.90 -11.30 10.17
CA PHE A 44 0.33 -12.55 9.70
C PHE A 44 -1.06 -12.71 10.31
N LEU A 45 -2.05 -12.97 9.46
CA LEU A 45 -3.41 -13.33 9.89
C LEU A 45 -3.54 -14.86 9.86
N LEU A 46 -3.91 -15.45 11.00
CA LEU A 46 -4.16 -16.87 11.15
C LEU A 46 -5.63 -17.18 10.83
N GLU A 47 -5.92 -18.46 10.56
CA GLU A 47 -7.28 -18.93 10.20
C GLU A 47 -8.34 -18.68 11.28
N ASN A 48 -7.94 -18.49 12.53
CA ASN A 48 -8.81 -18.23 13.68
C ASN A 48 -9.04 -16.72 13.98
N ASP A 49 -8.72 -15.84 13.03
CA ASP A 49 -8.72 -14.38 13.14
C ASP A 49 -7.66 -13.79 14.11
N GLU A 50 -6.69 -14.59 14.57
CA GLU A 50 -5.55 -14.06 15.33
C GLU A 50 -4.56 -13.36 14.40
N ALA A 51 -4.05 -12.20 14.84
CA ALA A 51 -3.04 -11.45 14.11
C ALA A 51 -1.72 -11.47 14.88
N LEU A 52 -0.63 -11.83 14.21
CA LEU A 52 0.73 -11.85 14.75
C LEU A 52 1.56 -10.78 14.07
N ILE A 53 2.26 -9.95 14.85
CA ILE A 53 3.22 -8.99 14.30
C ILE A 53 4.37 -9.78 13.65
N ASN A 54 4.64 -9.51 12.37
CA ASN A 54 5.83 -9.96 11.68
C ASN A 54 6.97 -8.95 11.90
N GLU A 55 6.74 -7.70 11.50
CA GLU A 55 7.69 -6.60 11.66
C GLU A 55 6.95 -5.25 11.72
N PHE A 56 7.66 -4.18 12.07
CA PHE A 56 7.12 -2.83 12.01
C PHE A 56 8.17 -1.82 11.52
N ALA A 57 7.69 -0.75 10.91
CA ALA A 57 8.50 0.31 10.34
C ALA A 57 7.96 1.69 10.78
N PRO A 58 8.74 2.50 11.53
CA PRO A 58 8.34 3.83 11.98
C PRO A 58 8.59 4.89 10.89
N ARG A 59 8.05 4.64 9.69
CA ARG A 59 8.23 5.47 8.50
C ARG A 59 7.16 5.16 7.45
N PRO A 60 7.03 5.98 6.40
CA PRO A 60 6.24 5.62 5.23
C PRO A 60 6.68 4.27 4.68
N HIS A 61 5.70 3.46 4.31
CA HIS A 61 5.89 2.09 3.89
C HIS A 61 5.31 1.84 2.52
N ASN A 62 5.90 0.88 1.81
CA ASN A 62 5.51 0.56 0.45
C ASN A 62 4.06 0.07 0.38
N SER A 63 3.60 -0.68 1.38
CA SER A 63 2.20 -1.13 1.46
C SER A 63 1.20 0.02 1.60
N GLY A 64 1.65 1.23 1.96
CA GLY A 64 0.79 2.40 2.09
C GLY A 64 0.74 3.30 0.85
N HIS A 65 1.46 3.00 -0.26
CA HIS A 65 1.48 3.94 -1.39
C HIS A 65 0.13 4.07 -2.10
N TYR A 66 -0.80 3.13 -1.89
CA TYR A 66 -2.19 3.28 -2.35
C TYR A 66 -2.87 4.54 -1.79
N THR A 67 -2.48 4.99 -0.59
CA THR A 67 -3.06 6.18 0.06
C THR A 67 -2.81 7.47 -0.72
N MET A 68 -1.88 7.48 -1.67
CA MET A 68 -1.60 8.64 -2.52
C MET A 68 -2.76 8.96 -3.48
N ASP A 69 -3.53 7.96 -3.89
CA ASP A 69 -4.59 8.13 -4.90
C ASP A 69 -5.97 7.63 -4.45
N ALA A 70 -6.03 6.81 -3.39
CA ALA A 70 -7.28 6.19 -2.93
C ALA A 70 -7.74 6.66 -1.54
N CYS A 71 -6.98 7.52 -0.86
CA CYS A 71 -7.36 8.10 0.41
C CYS A 71 -7.47 9.63 0.32
N ASP A 72 -8.23 10.22 1.24
CA ASP A 72 -8.30 11.66 1.44
C ASP A 72 -6.98 12.26 1.95
N ILE A 73 -6.23 11.49 2.75
CA ILE A 73 -4.91 11.85 3.28
C ILE A 73 -3.91 10.74 2.99
N SER A 74 -2.85 11.08 2.27
CA SER A 74 -1.75 10.14 2.00
C SER A 74 -0.92 9.88 3.26
N GLN A 75 -0.26 8.72 3.34
CA GLN A 75 0.68 8.42 4.44
C GLN A 75 1.81 9.46 4.57
N PHE A 76 2.19 10.10 3.47
CA PHE A 76 3.25 11.12 3.45
C PHE A 76 2.76 12.43 4.07
N GLU A 77 1.53 12.83 3.72
CA GLU A 77 0.89 13.98 4.34
C GLU A 77 0.59 13.73 5.82
N MET A 78 0.08 12.54 6.17
CA MET A 78 -0.17 12.16 7.57
C MET A 78 1.09 12.27 8.42
N LEU A 79 2.23 11.76 7.91
CA LEU A 79 3.52 11.91 8.59
C LEU A 79 3.89 13.38 8.77
N LEU A 80 3.79 14.20 7.71
CA LEU A 80 4.14 15.61 7.77
C LEU A 80 3.29 16.34 8.81
N ARG A 81 1.97 16.10 8.81
CA ARG A 81 1.07 16.68 9.80
C ARG A 81 1.46 16.29 11.22
N ALA A 82 1.76 15.00 11.44
CA ALA A 82 2.13 14.49 12.75
C ALA A 82 3.44 15.10 13.27
N ILE A 83 4.49 15.20 12.45
CA ILE A 83 5.78 15.75 12.89
C ILE A 83 5.77 17.28 13.01
N CYS A 84 4.87 17.97 12.32
CA CYS A 84 4.71 19.42 12.39
C CYS A 84 3.68 19.87 13.45
N GLY A 85 3.04 18.95 14.16
CA GLY A 85 1.99 19.28 15.14
C GLY A 85 0.72 19.87 14.50
N LEU A 86 0.45 19.53 13.24
CA LEU A 86 -0.76 19.95 12.54
C LEU A 86 -1.95 19.01 12.85
N PRO A 87 -3.20 19.44 12.60
CA PRO A 87 -4.37 18.62 12.85
C PRO A 87 -4.34 17.27 12.12
N LEU A 88 -4.60 16.19 12.88
CA LEU A 88 -4.76 14.83 12.36
C LEU A 88 -6.26 14.50 12.28
N THR A 89 -6.71 14.04 11.12
CA THR A 89 -8.04 13.47 10.93
C THR A 89 -7.92 11.99 10.61
N ALA A 90 -8.96 11.21 10.92
CA ALA A 90 -8.97 9.81 10.55
C ALA A 90 -8.98 9.70 9.00
N PRO A 91 -8.02 8.98 8.38
CA PRO A 91 -7.99 8.84 6.94
C PRO A 91 -9.15 7.97 6.46
N GLU A 92 -9.76 8.36 5.35
CA GLU A 92 -10.85 7.66 4.70
C GLU A 92 -10.38 7.03 3.38
N LEU A 93 -10.79 5.77 3.14
CA LEU A 93 -10.62 5.11 1.85
C LEU A 93 -11.75 5.55 0.93
N LEU A 94 -11.43 6.34 -0.10
CA LEU A 94 -12.39 6.94 -1.03
C LEU A 94 -12.91 5.93 -2.07
N CYS A 95 -12.10 4.93 -2.42
CA CYS A 95 -12.48 3.86 -3.33
C CYS A 95 -11.60 2.60 -3.15
N PRO A 96 -12.09 1.42 -3.55
CA PRO A 96 -11.26 0.22 -3.68
C PRO A 96 -10.04 0.44 -4.56
N VAL A 97 -8.91 -0.14 -4.16
CA VAL A 97 -7.63 0.01 -4.86
C VAL A 97 -6.77 -1.24 -4.77
N ALA A 98 -6.07 -1.53 -5.86
CA ALA A 98 -4.91 -2.42 -5.84
C ALA A 98 -3.65 -1.63 -6.18
N MET A 99 -2.59 -1.79 -5.40
CA MET A 99 -1.28 -1.22 -5.68
C MET A 99 -0.36 -2.34 -6.16
N LEU A 100 0.32 -2.17 -7.29
CA LEU A 100 1.31 -3.10 -7.83
C LEU A 100 2.69 -2.44 -7.90
N ASN A 101 3.72 -3.09 -7.35
CA ASN A 101 5.08 -2.60 -7.48
C ASN A 101 5.64 -2.85 -8.88
N ILE A 102 6.35 -1.85 -9.39
CA ILE A 102 7.19 -1.99 -10.59
C ILE A 102 8.62 -2.28 -10.13
N LEU A 103 9.13 -3.46 -10.46
CA LEU A 103 10.51 -3.84 -10.20
C LEU A 103 11.40 -3.48 -11.40
N GLY A 104 12.73 -3.53 -11.24
CA GLY A 104 13.65 -3.17 -12.33
C GLY A 104 13.61 -4.17 -13.49
N LYS A 105 13.22 -5.42 -13.24
CA LYS A 105 12.83 -6.35 -14.29
C LYS A 105 11.55 -5.85 -14.97
N GLY A 106 11.56 -5.75 -16.30
CA GLY A 106 10.38 -5.31 -17.07
C GLY A 106 10.15 -3.80 -17.07
N VAL A 107 10.80 -2.99 -16.22
CA VAL A 107 10.58 -1.53 -16.17
C VAL A 107 10.86 -0.83 -17.51
N ARG A 108 11.83 -1.33 -18.27
CA ARG A 108 12.20 -0.75 -19.58
C ARG A 108 11.25 -1.14 -20.69
N ASP A 109 10.50 -2.21 -20.49
CA ASP A 109 9.56 -2.78 -21.45
C ASP A 109 8.11 -2.34 -21.17
N LEU A 110 7.90 -1.47 -20.17
CA LEU A 110 6.59 -0.93 -19.83
C LEU A 110 5.99 -0.18 -21.01
N ASN A 111 4.87 -0.68 -21.51
CA ASN A 111 4.05 0.04 -22.46
C ASN A 111 3.17 1.06 -21.73
N PHE A 112 3.67 2.29 -21.64
CA PHE A 112 2.97 3.41 -21.00
C PHE A 112 1.59 3.67 -21.60
N GLU A 113 1.45 3.61 -22.93
CA GLU A 113 0.19 3.86 -23.61
C GLU A 113 -0.85 2.81 -23.22
N SER A 114 -0.49 1.53 -23.25
CA SER A 114 -1.37 0.44 -22.81
C SER A 114 -1.78 0.59 -21.35
N LEU A 115 -0.83 0.86 -20.44
CA LEU A 115 -1.13 0.99 -19.02
C LEU A 115 -2.02 2.20 -18.72
N LEU A 116 -1.69 3.37 -19.28
CA LEU A 116 -2.42 4.62 -19.03
C LEU A 116 -3.77 4.67 -19.76
N SER A 117 -4.01 3.79 -20.74
CA SER A 117 -5.31 3.63 -21.37
C SER A 117 -6.35 2.96 -20.46
N ILE A 118 -5.91 2.27 -19.40
CA ILE A 118 -6.80 1.57 -18.47
C ILE A 118 -7.38 2.59 -17.47
N PRO A 119 -8.72 2.73 -17.40
CA PRO A 119 -9.35 3.64 -16.44
C PRO A 119 -8.96 3.32 -14.99
N GLY A 120 -8.68 4.36 -14.21
CA GLY A 120 -8.32 4.23 -12.79
C GLY A 120 -6.84 3.92 -12.53
N VAL A 121 -6.02 3.70 -13.56
CA VAL A 121 -4.57 3.54 -13.40
C VAL A 121 -3.90 4.87 -13.05
N LYS A 122 -3.07 4.83 -12.00
CA LYS A 122 -2.20 5.92 -11.55
C LYS A 122 -0.77 5.40 -11.48
N LEU A 123 0.07 5.85 -12.39
CA LEU A 123 1.45 5.41 -12.51
C LEU A 123 2.39 6.35 -11.75
N HIS A 124 3.22 5.79 -10.86
CA HIS A 124 4.21 6.51 -10.08
C HIS A 124 5.61 5.94 -10.34
N LEU A 125 6.52 6.73 -10.92
CA LEU A 125 7.90 6.35 -11.15
C LEU A 125 8.85 7.15 -10.26
N TYR A 126 9.85 6.48 -9.68
CA TYR A 126 10.77 7.10 -8.71
C TYR A 126 11.98 7.81 -9.33
N GLY A 127 12.08 7.87 -10.66
CA GLY A 127 13.20 8.53 -11.36
C GLY A 127 14.59 7.91 -11.11
N LYS A 128 14.65 6.65 -10.67
CA LYS A 128 15.91 5.96 -10.36
C LYS A 128 16.67 5.63 -11.65
N ARG A 129 17.90 6.15 -11.79
CA ARG A 129 18.75 5.92 -12.97
C ARG A 129 19.31 4.49 -13.07
N ASP A 130 19.69 3.91 -11.93
CA ASP A 130 20.28 2.57 -11.87
C ASP A 130 19.19 1.49 -11.74
N VAL A 131 19.03 0.69 -12.80
CA VAL A 131 18.03 -0.37 -12.91
C VAL A 131 18.66 -1.69 -12.49
N ARG A 132 18.19 -2.27 -11.39
CA ARG A 132 18.56 -3.62 -10.94
C ARG A 132 17.31 -4.47 -10.87
N GLU A 133 17.41 -5.75 -11.22
CA GLU A 133 16.25 -6.64 -11.43
C GLU A 133 15.16 -6.53 -10.34
N ARG A 134 15.55 -6.41 -9.07
CA ARG A 134 14.62 -6.38 -7.92
C ARG A 134 14.44 -5.01 -7.28
N ARG A 135 15.05 -3.98 -7.83
CA ARG A 135 14.92 -2.63 -7.29
C ARG A 135 13.51 -2.13 -7.59
N LYS A 136 12.79 -1.64 -6.57
CA LYS A 136 11.50 -0.95 -6.78
C LYS A 136 11.75 0.33 -7.57
N MET A 137 11.23 0.39 -8.78
CA MET A 137 11.38 1.51 -9.72
C MET A 137 10.17 2.44 -9.72
N GLY A 138 9.03 1.93 -9.29
CA GLY A 138 7.77 2.65 -9.21
C GLY A 138 6.67 1.79 -8.61
N HIS A 139 5.45 2.28 -8.70
CA HIS A 139 4.24 1.50 -8.42
C HIS A 139 3.09 2.00 -9.29
N ILE A 140 2.04 1.19 -9.38
CA ILE A 140 0.78 1.52 -10.04
C ILE A 140 -0.33 1.37 -9.01
N ASN A 141 -1.12 2.41 -8.81
CA ASN A 141 -2.40 2.30 -8.11
C ASN A 141 -3.51 2.09 -9.15
N ILE A 142 -4.36 1.09 -8.92
CA ILE A 142 -5.47 0.69 -9.78
C ILE A 142 -6.73 0.96 -8.99
N LEU A 143 -7.36 2.11 -9.25
CA LEU A 143 -8.59 2.54 -8.59
C LEU A 143 -9.81 1.90 -9.25
N GLY A 144 -10.82 1.54 -8.46
CA GLY A 144 -12.03 0.93 -8.99
C GLY A 144 -13.27 1.25 -8.17
N LYS A 145 -14.44 0.90 -8.72
CA LYS A 145 -15.72 1.03 -8.01
C LYS A 145 -15.98 -0.13 -7.05
N THR A 146 -15.38 -1.29 -7.31
CA THR A 146 -15.57 -2.52 -6.52
C THR A 146 -14.23 -3.21 -6.31
N GLU A 147 -14.14 -4.01 -5.25
CA GLU A 147 -12.97 -4.86 -4.99
C GLU A 147 -12.72 -5.85 -6.14
N ASP A 148 -13.77 -6.44 -6.70
CA ASP A 148 -13.64 -7.41 -7.78
C ASP A 148 -13.05 -6.78 -9.03
N TYR A 149 -13.46 -5.55 -9.36
CA TYR A 149 -12.90 -4.81 -10.47
C TYR A 149 -11.39 -4.60 -10.31
N VAL A 150 -10.94 -4.14 -9.13
CA VAL A 150 -9.50 -3.89 -8.91
C VAL A 150 -8.70 -5.19 -8.86
N LYS A 151 -9.27 -6.28 -8.34
CA LYS A 151 -8.64 -7.61 -8.33
C LYS A 151 -8.51 -8.18 -9.76
N GLU A 152 -9.51 -8.00 -10.61
CA GLU A 152 -9.45 -8.39 -12.02
C GLU A 152 -8.39 -7.58 -12.76
N LYS A 153 -8.43 -6.25 -12.65
CA LYS A 153 -7.46 -5.37 -13.34
C LYS A 153 -6.04 -5.54 -12.84
N LEU A 154 -5.83 -5.84 -11.55
CA LEU A 154 -4.52 -6.23 -11.04
C LEU A 154 -3.96 -7.45 -11.78
N LYS A 155 -4.77 -8.48 -12.03
CA LYS A 155 -4.33 -9.68 -12.78
C LYS A 155 -4.01 -9.37 -14.23
N ASP A 156 -4.77 -8.48 -14.86
CA ASP A 156 -4.52 -8.09 -16.25
C ASP A 156 -3.24 -7.26 -16.36
N ILE A 157 -3.09 -6.24 -15.51
CA ILE A 157 -1.91 -5.35 -15.50
C ILE A 157 -0.65 -6.12 -15.11
N ALA A 158 -0.73 -7.06 -14.17
CA ALA A 158 0.42 -7.88 -13.78
C ALA A 158 0.96 -8.79 -14.92
N LYS A 159 0.19 -9.00 -16.00
CA LYS A 159 0.68 -9.70 -17.21
C LYS A 159 1.40 -8.77 -18.19
N LEU A 160 1.23 -7.46 -18.04
CA LEU A 160 1.82 -6.44 -18.90
C LEU A 160 3.18 -5.96 -18.40
N ILE A 161 3.64 -6.45 -17.24
CA ILE A 161 4.84 -6.00 -16.50
C ILE A 161 5.67 -7.23 -16.12
#